data_AF-A0A4Q6XUR1-F1
#
_entry.id   AF-A0A4Q6XUR1-F1
#
_cell.length_a   1.000
_cell.length_b   1.000
_cell.length_c   1.000
_cell.angle_alpha   90.00
_cell.angle_beta   90.00
_cell.angle_gamma   90.00
#
_symmetry.space_group_name_H-M   'P 1'
#
loop_
_entity.id
_entity.type
_entity.pdbx_description
1 polymer ?
#
loop_
_entity_poly.entity_id
_entity_poly.type
_entity_poly.pdbx_seq_one_letter_code
_entity_poly.pdbx_strand_id
1 'polypeptide(L)'
;MSDSRSLDALVIRNIADIEAAMKHAQERIGPRIWEVASRVMQAACEARDWTSVADIKDEDVWIADPAWLMPDQRKPKADFFLGLDERTSGDNDGENSWLATFVASGPNRATMAFWLCQRILGAGAWKKLVKSNDRIVAELRGLGFSVDDDDDRRLYLPVVLDREQLARAFETDDFDAVMEPVGTAVGNALAAADVLERLRGLARAAA
;
A
#
# COMPACT_ATOMS: atom_id res chain seq x y z
N MET A 1 9.91 -9.26 34.86
CA MET A 1 8.67 -8.47 34.72
C MET A 1 9.03 -7.02 35.02
N SER A 2 9.30 -6.21 33.97
CA SER A 2 9.51 -4.77 34.18
C SER A 2 8.21 -4.22 34.79
N ASP A 3 8.32 -3.47 35.88
CA ASP A 3 7.17 -3.09 36.70
C ASP A 3 6.21 -2.20 35.90
N SER A 4 5.09 -2.79 35.46
CA SER A 4 4.04 -2.12 34.64
C SER A 4 3.66 -0.77 35.22
N ARG A 5 3.66 -0.64 36.55
CA ARG A 5 3.32 0.59 37.27
C ARG A 5 4.26 1.75 36.95
N SER A 6 5.55 1.48 36.72
CA SER A 6 6.53 2.49 36.36
C SER A 6 6.28 3.03 34.95
N LEU A 7 5.93 2.13 34.01
CA LEU A 7 5.55 2.51 32.65
C LEU A 7 4.23 3.27 32.62
N ASP A 8 3.20 2.80 33.33
CA ASP A 8 1.90 3.47 33.43
C ASP A 8 2.06 4.91 33.96
N ALA A 9 2.87 5.08 35.02
CA ALA A 9 3.16 6.40 35.57
C ALA A 9 3.95 7.30 34.62
N LEU A 10 4.83 6.73 33.78
CA LEU A 10 5.55 7.48 32.76
C LEU A 10 4.58 7.95 31.65
N VAL A 11 3.71 7.08 31.16
CA VAL A 11 2.68 7.41 30.17
C VAL A 11 1.78 8.53 30.69
N ILE A 12 1.23 8.37 31.91
CA ILE A 12 0.35 9.37 32.52
C ILE A 12 1.05 10.73 32.65
N ARG A 13 2.32 10.75 33.04
CA ARG A 13 3.09 12.00 33.17
C ARG A 13 3.36 12.71 31.85
N ASN A 14 3.40 11.98 30.74
CA ASN A 14 3.72 12.50 29.41
C ASN A 14 2.51 12.48 28.46
N ILE A 15 1.28 12.25 28.97
CA ILE A 15 0.10 12.07 28.11
C ILE A 15 -0.14 13.27 27.20
N ALA A 16 0.10 14.49 27.69
CA ALA A 16 -0.04 15.70 26.88
C ALA A 16 0.94 15.71 25.68
N ASP A 17 2.18 15.28 25.89
CA ASP A 17 3.19 15.21 24.82
C ASP A 17 2.88 14.08 23.83
N ILE A 18 2.36 12.94 24.31
CA ILE A 18 1.90 11.83 23.48
C ILE A 18 0.75 12.29 22.57
N GLU A 19 -0.28 12.92 23.13
CA GLU A 19 -1.42 13.45 22.37
C GLU A 19 -0.98 14.51 21.34
N ALA A 20 -0.08 15.42 21.72
CA ALA A 20 0.47 16.43 20.82
C ALA A 20 1.29 15.79 19.68
N ALA A 21 2.10 14.77 19.99
CA ALA A 21 2.89 14.04 19.00
C ALA A 21 1.98 13.23 18.05
N MET A 22 0.95 12.57 18.56
CA MET A 22 -0.03 11.84 17.76
C MET A 22 -0.77 12.78 16.79
N LYS A 23 -1.25 13.92 17.29
CA LYS A 23 -1.88 14.95 16.46
C LYS A 23 -0.92 15.46 15.37
N HIS A 24 0.33 15.75 15.72
CA HIS A 24 1.33 16.19 14.75
C HIS A 24 1.62 15.10 13.70
N ALA A 25 1.71 13.84 14.12
CA ALA A 25 1.90 12.72 13.21
C ALA A 25 0.74 12.60 12.21
N GLN A 26 -0.50 12.73 12.68
CA GLN A 26 -1.71 12.60 11.85
C GLN A 26 -1.96 13.81 10.95
N GLU A 27 -1.81 15.04 11.45
CA GLU A 27 -2.20 16.25 10.71
C GLU A 27 -1.07 16.82 9.85
N ARG A 28 0.19 16.44 10.09
CA ARG A 28 1.37 17.02 9.42
C ARG A 28 2.22 15.96 8.74
N ILE A 29 2.71 14.98 9.49
CA ILE A 29 3.67 13.99 8.97
C ILE A 29 2.99 13.06 7.97
N GLY A 30 1.87 12.44 8.34
CA GLY A 30 1.12 11.51 7.48
C GLY A 30 0.75 12.10 6.11
N PRO A 31 0.06 13.27 6.06
CA PRO A 31 -0.28 13.91 4.79
C PRO A 31 0.93 14.22 3.92
N ARG A 32 2.07 14.63 4.53
CA ARG A 32 3.30 14.90 3.78
C ARG A 32 3.91 13.63 3.18
N ILE A 33 3.89 12.51 3.92
CA ILE A 33 4.34 11.21 3.40
C ILE A 33 3.49 10.81 2.19
N TRP A 34 2.16 10.91 2.31
CA TRP A 34 1.23 10.62 1.21
C TRP A 34 1.42 11.53 0.00
N GLU A 35 1.63 12.82 0.20
CA GLU A 35 1.92 13.77 -0.88
C GLU A 35 3.17 13.36 -1.66
N VAL A 36 4.25 13.02 -0.95
CA VAL A 36 5.51 12.63 -1.59
C VAL A 36 5.36 11.28 -2.29
N ALA A 37 4.76 10.28 -1.65
CA ALA A 37 4.52 8.97 -2.26
C ALA A 37 3.66 9.08 -3.52
N SER A 38 2.62 9.93 -3.49
CA SER A 38 1.75 10.22 -4.63
C SER A 38 2.52 10.83 -5.80
N ARG A 39 3.44 11.77 -5.55
CA ARG A 39 4.28 12.37 -6.61
C ARG A 39 5.21 11.34 -7.25
N VAL A 40 5.83 10.49 -6.45
CA VAL A 40 6.69 9.39 -6.94
C VAL A 40 5.89 8.44 -7.84
N MET A 41 4.69 8.06 -7.38
CA MET A 41 3.79 7.21 -8.14
C MET A 41 3.34 7.84 -9.45
N GLN A 42 2.88 9.09 -9.42
CA GLN A 42 2.44 9.84 -10.60
C GLN A 42 3.56 9.96 -11.64
N ALA A 43 4.76 10.35 -11.23
CA ALA A 43 5.90 10.49 -12.13
C ALA A 43 6.27 9.16 -12.80
N ALA A 44 6.25 8.05 -12.04
CA ALA A 44 6.53 6.72 -12.59
C ALA A 44 5.44 6.24 -13.57
N CYS A 45 4.16 6.54 -13.28
CA CYS A 45 3.04 6.20 -14.16
C CYS A 45 3.03 7.03 -15.44
N GLU A 46 3.27 8.34 -15.36
CA GLU A 46 3.34 9.24 -16.52
C GLU A 46 4.39 8.77 -17.52
N ALA A 47 5.55 8.32 -17.05
CA ALA A 47 6.63 7.82 -17.90
C ALA A 47 6.28 6.55 -18.70
N ARG A 48 5.17 5.86 -18.38
CA ARG A 48 4.73 4.61 -19.03
C ARG A 48 3.25 4.63 -19.44
N ASP A 49 2.65 5.82 -19.55
CA ASP A 49 1.24 6.01 -19.90
C ASP A 49 0.26 5.24 -18.99
N TRP A 50 0.63 4.98 -17.74
CA TRP A 50 -0.29 4.40 -16.76
C TRP A 50 -1.15 5.46 -16.10
N THR A 51 -2.37 5.06 -15.74
CA THR A 51 -3.25 5.93 -14.96
C THR A 51 -2.84 5.88 -13.49
N SER A 52 -2.77 7.04 -12.85
CA SER A 52 -2.60 7.17 -11.41
C SER A 52 -3.69 8.08 -10.84
N VAL A 53 -4.24 7.69 -9.69
CA VAL A 53 -5.14 8.50 -8.87
C VAL A 53 -4.50 8.65 -7.50
N ALA A 54 -4.50 9.88 -7.00
CA ALA A 54 -3.86 10.25 -5.74
C ALA A 54 -4.76 11.20 -4.94
N ASP A 55 -5.99 10.78 -4.67
CA ASP A 55 -6.90 11.53 -3.82
C ASP A 55 -6.65 11.16 -2.35
N ILE A 56 -5.67 11.84 -1.75
CA ILE A 56 -5.24 11.58 -0.36
C ILE A 56 -6.39 11.82 0.64
N LYS A 57 -7.35 12.70 0.32
CA LYS A 57 -8.47 13.01 1.22
C LYS A 57 -9.52 11.91 1.28
N ASP A 58 -9.79 11.31 0.13
CA ASP A 58 -10.72 10.19 0.00
C ASP A 58 -10.00 8.83 0.16
N GLU A 59 -8.71 8.84 0.53
CA GLU A 59 -7.83 7.67 0.64
C GLU A 59 -7.81 6.80 -0.64
N ASP A 60 -8.08 7.42 -1.80
CA ASP A 60 -8.16 6.76 -3.09
C ASP A 60 -6.84 6.95 -3.84
N VAL A 61 -5.85 6.13 -3.46
CA VAL A 61 -4.49 6.15 -4.04
C VAL A 61 -4.24 4.86 -4.79
N TRP A 62 -4.26 4.89 -6.12
CA TRP A 62 -4.11 3.69 -6.94
C TRP A 62 -3.51 3.96 -8.32
N ILE A 63 -3.03 2.89 -8.95
CA ILE A 63 -2.53 2.87 -10.32
C ILE A 63 -3.19 1.77 -11.15
N ALA A 64 -3.35 2.00 -12.44
CA ALA A 64 -3.86 1.00 -13.36
C ALA A 64 -3.34 1.23 -14.78
N ASP A 65 -3.24 0.15 -15.54
CA ASP A 65 -3.12 0.24 -16.99
C ASP A 65 -4.39 0.89 -17.58
N PRO A 66 -4.29 1.81 -18.56
CA PRO A 66 -5.47 2.43 -19.18
C PRO A 66 -6.47 1.44 -19.76
N ALA A 67 -6.02 0.26 -20.21
CA ALA A 67 -6.90 -0.81 -20.71
C ALA A 67 -7.78 -1.45 -19.63
N TRP A 68 -7.50 -1.17 -18.34
CA TRP A 68 -8.27 -1.66 -17.19
C TRP A 68 -9.35 -0.67 -16.73
N LEU A 69 -9.37 0.52 -17.31
CA LEU A 69 -10.36 1.53 -16.99
C LEU A 69 -11.75 1.13 -17.50
N MET A 70 -12.76 1.45 -16.69
CA MET A 70 -14.16 1.30 -17.05
C MET A 70 -14.61 2.50 -17.89
N PRO A 71 -15.33 2.29 -19.01
CA PRO A 71 -15.83 3.37 -19.84
C PRO A 71 -16.78 4.34 -19.11
N ASP A 72 -16.78 5.60 -19.57
CA ASP A 72 -17.81 6.60 -19.30
C ASP A 72 -18.07 6.86 -17.81
N GLN A 73 -17.01 7.18 -17.06
CA GLN A 73 -17.09 7.58 -15.67
C GLN A 73 -16.56 9.00 -15.47
N ARG A 74 -17.27 9.81 -14.67
CA ARG A 74 -16.83 11.18 -14.31
C ARG A 74 -15.53 11.20 -13.48
N LYS A 75 -15.27 10.13 -12.72
CA LYS A 75 -14.01 9.86 -12.04
C LYS A 75 -13.44 8.55 -12.60
N PRO A 76 -12.12 8.42 -12.82
CA PRO A 76 -11.51 7.16 -13.23
C PRO A 76 -11.95 6.02 -12.32
N LYS A 77 -12.34 4.89 -12.91
CA LYS A 77 -12.60 3.64 -12.20
C LYS A 77 -11.99 2.52 -13.00
N ALA A 78 -11.44 1.53 -12.32
CA ALA A 78 -10.91 0.33 -12.95
C ALA A 78 -11.60 -0.92 -12.40
N ASP A 79 -11.69 -1.96 -13.22
CA ASP A 79 -12.09 -3.30 -12.78
C ASP A 79 -10.89 -4.14 -12.29
N PHE A 80 -9.68 -3.63 -12.50
CA PHE A 80 -8.41 -4.19 -12.10
C PHE A 80 -7.41 -3.04 -11.84
N PHE A 81 -6.79 -2.98 -10.67
CA PHE A 81 -5.90 -1.87 -10.28
C PHE A 81 -5.02 -2.27 -9.10
N LEU A 82 -4.00 -1.46 -8.81
CA LEU A 82 -3.16 -1.57 -7.64
C LEU A 82 -3.41 -0.39 -6.70
N GLY A 83 -4.01 -0.64 -5.54
CA GLY A 83 -4.28 0.38 -4.53
C GLY A 83 -3.22 0.38 -3.43
N LEU A 84 -2.67 1.56 -3.09
CA LEU A 84 -1.75 1.72 -1.97
C LEU A 84 -2.57 1.85 -0.68
N ASP A 85 -2.48 0.85 0.19
CA ASP A 85 -3.25 0.81 1.42
C ASP A 85 -2.49 0.08 2.53
N GLU A 86 -3.04 0.12 3.74
CA GLU A 86 -2.58 -0.67 4.88
C GLU A 86 -2.72 -2.17 4.59
N ARG A 87 -1.72 -2.91 5.00
CA ARG A 87 -1.74 -4.36 5.17
C ARG A 87 -1.61 -4.67 6.65
N THR A 88 -2.67 -5.20 7.23
CA THR A 88 -2.69 -5.79 8.57
C THR A 88 -2.64 -7.30 8.47
N SER A 89 -2.05 -7.96 9.46
CA SER A 89 -2.12 -9.42 9.59
C SER A 89 -3.05 -9.81 10.74
N GLY A 90 -4.08 -10.61 10.45
CA GLY A 90 -5.01 -11.19 11.43
C GLY A 90 -6.20 -10.29 11.85
N ASP A 91 -7.07 -10.83 12.71
CA ASP A 91 -8.25 -10.19 13.30
C ASP A 91 -7.86 -9.14 14.35
N ASN A 92 -7.12 -8.11 13.95
CA ASN A 92 -6.58 -7.13 14.90
C ASN A 92 -7.28 -5.76 14.74
N ASP A 93 -8.21 -5.49 15.66
CA ASP A 93 -9.00 -4.25 15.81
C ASP A 93 -8.17 -3.01 16.25
N GLY A 94 -6.85 -3.03 16.09
CA GLY A 94 -5.99 -1.92 16.50
C GLY A 94 -5.74 -0.94 15.36
N GLU A 95 -6.24 0.28 15.48
CA GLU A 95 -5.94 1.39 14.57
C GLU A 95 -4.45 1.75 14.65
N ASN A 96 -3.73 1.67 13.53
CA ASN A 96 -2.38 2.21 13.42
C ASN A 96 -2.45 3.61 12.81
N SER A 97 -1.54 4.50 13.23
CA SER A 97 -1.32 5.72 12.45
C SER A 97 -0.67 5.37 11.12
N TRP A 98 -1.01 6.10 10.06
CA TRP A 98 -0.36 5.97 8.76
C TRP A 98 1.18 6.01 8.86
N LEU A 99 1.72 6.90 9.69
CA LEU A 99 3.16 6.95 9.97
C LEU A 99 3.70 5.59 10.45
N ALA A 100 3.06 4.99 11.46
CA ALA A 100 3.47 3.69 11.99
C ALA A 100 3.38 2.57 10.93
N THR A 101 2.38 2.63 10.05
CA THR A 101 2.19 1.67 8.95
C THR A 101 3.27 1.81 7.87
N PHE A 102 3.61 3.03 7.46
CA PHE A 102 4.69 3.28 6.50
C PHE A 102 6.06 2.77 6.98
N VAL A 103 6.35 2.89 8.29
CA VAL A 103 7.63 2.44 8.87
C VAL A 103 7.56 1.08 9.57
N ALA A 104 6.48 0.31 9.34
CA ALA A 104 6.27 -1.03 9.89
C ALA A 104 6.48 -1.14 11.43
N SER A 105 6.12 -0.09 12.17
CA SER A 105 6.40 0.02 13.62
C SER A 105 5.13 -0.07 14.48
N GLY A 106 3.97 -0.33 13.87
CA GLY A 106 2.71 -0.52 14.59
C GLY A 106 2.67 -1.83 15.40
N PRO A 107 1.89 -1.89 16.49
CA PRO A 107 1.75 -3.10 17.32
C PRO A 107 1.28 -4.33 16.54
N ASN A 108 0.50 -4.11 15.48
CA ASN A 108 -0.07 -5.17 14.64
C ASN A 108 0.82 -5.54 13.45
N ARG A 109 2.08 -5.06 13.42
CA ARG A 109 3.00 -5.21 12.29
C ARG A 109 2.40 -4.75 10.96
N ALA A 110 1.52 -3.75 11.03
CA ALA A 110 0.92 -3.19 9.85
C ALA A 110 1.99 -2.56 8.96
N THR A 111 1.84 -2.76 7.65
CA THR A 111 2.77 -2.33 6.63
C THR A 111 1.99 -1.68 5.49
N MET A 112 2.58 -0.77 4.74
CA MET A 112 1.96 -0.32 3.49
C MET A 112 2.17 -1.36 2.39
N ALA A 113 1.20 -1.46 1.48
CA ALA A 113 1.32 -2.31 0.31
C ALA A 113 0.51 -1.76 -0.87
N PHE A 114 0.99 -2.00 -2.09
CA PHE A 114 0.14 -1.92 -3.27
C PHE A 114 -0.60 -3.24 -3.44
N TRP A 115 -1.88 -3.26 -3.07
CA TRP A 115 -2.77 -4.40 -3.21
C TRP A 115 -3.29 -4.53 -4.63
N LEU A 116 -3.24 -5.73 -5.20
CA LEU A 116 -3.94 -6.02 -6.43
C LEU A 116 -5.45 -6.14 -6.15
N CYS A 117 -6.17 -5.10 -6.53
CA CYS A 117 -7.62 -5.01 -6.39
C CYS A 117 -8.30 -5.37 -7.71
N GLN A 118 -9.44 -6.06 -7.62
CA GLN A 118 -10.24 -6.42 -8.78
C GLN A 118 -11.73 -6.45 -8.44
N ARG A 119 -12.57 -6.13 -9.44
CA ARG A 119 -14.04 -6.07 -9.33
C ARG A 119 -14.74 -7.06 -10.27
N ILE A 120 -14.00 -8.01 -10.82
CA ILE A 120 -14.45 -8.94 -11.87
C ILE A 120 -15.08 -10.19 -11.24
N LEU A 121 -14.40 -10.78 -10.25
CA LEU A 121 -14.80 -12.00 -9.55
C LEU A 121 -15.08 -11.72 -8.07
N GLY A 122 -15.99 -12.50 -7.47
CA GLY A 122 -16.12 -12.54 -6.01
C GLY A 122 -14.88 -13.18 -5.35
N ALA A 123 -14.62 -12.85 -4.08
CA ALA A 123 -13.42 -13.25 -3.34
C ALA A 123 -13.09 -14.76 -3.43
N GLY A 124 -14.09 -15.65 -3.26
CA GLY A 124 -13.87 -17.09 -3.34
C GLY A 124 -13.48 -17.58 -4.74
N ALA A 125 -14.06 -17.02 -5.80
CA ALA A 125 -13.71 -17.34 -7.18
C ALA A 125 -12.32 -16.80 -7.54
N TRP A 126 -12.00 -15.58 -7.09
CA TRP A 126 -10.67 -14.99 -7.22
C TRP A 126 -9.59 -15.83 -6.54
N LYS A 127 -9.79 -16.22 -5.29
CA LYS A 127 -8.88 -17.10 -4.53
C LYS A 127 -8.62 -18.41 -5.25
N LYS A 128 -9.68 -19.03 -5.80
CA LYS A 128 -9.57 -20.26 -6.59
C LYS A 128 -8.77 -20.02 -7.89
N LEU A 129 -9.04 -18.91 -8.58
CA LEU A 129 -8.31 -18.53 -9.79
C LEU A 129 -6.81 -18.39 -9.50
N VAL A 130 -6.43 -17.60 -8.49
CA VAL A 130 -5.03 -17.39 -8.11
C VAL A 130 -4.37 -18.73 -7.74
N LYS A 131 -5.05 -19.57 -6.95
CA LYS A 131 -4.55 -20.89 -6.55
C LYS A 131 -4.37 -21.88 -7.72
N SER A 132 -5.19 -21.78 -8.76
CA SER A 132 -5.09 -22.66 -9.93
C SER A 132 -4.07 -22.20 -10.97
N ASN A 133 -3.44 -21.04 -10.78
CA ASN A 133 -2.52 -20.43 -11.75
C ASN A 133 -1.12 -20.20 -11.14
N ASP A 134 -0.54 -21.23 -10.52
CA ASP A 134 0.76 -21.18 -9.84
C ASP A 134 1.89 -20.62 -10.69
N ARG A 135 1.88 -20.87 -12.01
CA ARG A 135 2.88 -20.31 -12.93
C ARG A 135 2.81 -18.78 -13.00
N ILE A 136 1.61 -18.21 -13.15
CA ILE A 136 1.43 -16.75 -13.16
C ILE A 136 1.84 -16.16 -11.82
N VAL A 137 1.46 -16.81 -10.71
CA VAL A 137 1.86 -16.38 -9.37
C VAL A 137 3.38 -16.43 -9.17
N ALA A 138 4.06 -17.45 -9.69
CA ALA A 138 5.51 -17.55 -9.64
C ALA A 138 6.18 -16.44 -10.47
N GLU A 139 5.65 -16.12 -11.65
CA GLU A 139 6.12 -15.01 -12.48
C GLU A 139 5.95 -13.66 -11.75
N LEU A 140 4.79 -13.42 -11.12
CA LEU A 140 4.55 -12.23 -10.30
C LEU A 140 5.49 -12.14 -9.09
N ARG A 141 5.77 -13.27 -8.42
CA ARG A 141 6.76 -13.32 -7.33
C ARG A 141 8.16 -12.95 -7.80
N GLY A 142 8.54 -13.37 -9.00
CA GLY A 142 9.79 -12.96 -9.65
C GLY A 142 9.87 -11.45 -9.91
N LEU A 143 8.72 -10.76 -9.95
CA LEU A 143 8.58 -9.32 -10.09
C LEU A 143 8.31 -8.61 -8.74
N GLY A 144 8.54 -9.28 -7.62
CA GLY A 144 8.44 -8.69 -6.28
C GLY A 144 7.06 -8.78 -5.62
N PHE A 145 6.06 -9.34 -6.29
CA PHE A 145 4.76 -9.56 -5.66
C PHE A 145 4.84 -10.62 -4.56
N SER A 146 4.10 -10.40 -3.49
CA SER A 146 3.82 -11.35 -2.44
C SER A 146 2.36 -11.80 -2.52
N VAL A 147 2.07 -12.94 -1.90
CA VAL A 147 0.70 -13.47 -1.75
C VAL A 147 0.40 -13.46 -0.27
N ASP A 148 -0.71 -12.83 0.11
CA ASP A 148 -1.21 -12.90 1.47
C ASP A 148 -1.99 -14.21 1.65
N ASP A 149 -1.36 -15.21 2.27
CA ASP A 149 -2.00 -16.50 2.47
C ASP A 149 -3.16 -16.45 3.49
N ASP A 150 -3.22 -15.40 4.32
CA ASP A 150 -4.25 -15.19 5.35
C ASP A 150 -5.48 -14.43 4.78
N ASP A 151 -5.27 -13.37 3.99
CA ASP A 151 -6.35 -12.58 3.35
C ASP A 151 -6.59 -13.00 1.89
N ASP A 152 -7.28 -14.13 1.72
CA ASP A 152 -7.83 -14.58 0.42
C ASP A 152 -6.84 -14.74 -0.75
N ARG A 153 -5.54 -14.89 -0.46
CA ARG A 153 -4.48 -14.95 -1.49
C ARG A 153 -4.44 -13.70 -2.34
N ARG A 154 -4.68 -12.55 -1.73
CA ARG A 154 -4.46 -11.26 -2.37
C ARG A 154 -2.99 -11.11 -2.72
N LEU A 155 -2.75 -10.64 -3.94
CA LEU A 155 -1.42 -10.33 -4.43
C LEU A 155 -1.11 -8.89 -4.05
N TYR A 156 0.13 -8.62 -3.63
CA TYR A 156 0.53 -7.26 -3.27
C TYR A 156 2.02 -7.01 -3.48
N LEU A 157 2.40 -5.75 -3.57
CA LEU A 157 3.80 -5.31 -3.53
C LEU A 157 4.05 -4.58 -2.20
N PRO A 158 4.98 -5.06 -1.36
CA PRO A 158 5.24 -4.45 -0.06
C PRO A 158 5.88 -3.08 -0.19
N VAL A 159 5.51 -2.16 0.70
CA VAL A 159 6.11 -0.83 0.83
C VAL A 159 6.44 -0.60 2.30
N VAL A 160 7.73 -0.52 2.61
CA VAL A 160 8.21 -0.22 3.96
C VAL A 160 9.30 0.83 3.87
N LEU A 161 9.10 1.96 4.55
CA LEU A 161 10.06 3.05 4.61
C LEU A 161 10.99 2.85 5.80
N ASP A 162 12.28 3.14 5.61
CA ASP A 162 13.23 3.16 6.72
C ASP A 162 12.94 4.36 7.63
N ARG A 163 12.72 4.09 8.92
CA ARG A 163 12.33 5.11 9.90
C ARG A 163 13.38 6.22 10.06
N GLU A 164 14.66 5.86 10.09
CA GLU A 164 15.73 6.83 10.33
C GLU A 164 15.98 7.69 9.08
N GLN A 165 15.89 7.09 7.89
CA GLN A 165 15.91 7.85 6.63
C GLN A 165 14.69 8.78 6.52
N LEU A 166 13.51 8.32 6.96
CA LEU A 166 12.31 9.17 6.96
C LEU A 166 12.48 10.37 7.90
N ALA A 167 13.00 10.15 9.11
CA ALA A 167 13.29 11.24 10.04
C ALA A 167 14.25 12.26 9.42
N ARG A 168 15.35 11.80 8.82
CA ARG A 168 16.32 12.68 8.11
C ARG A 168 15.70 13.43 6.94
N ALA A 169 14.80 12.78 6.19
CA ALA A 169 14.09 13.41 5.09
C ALA A 169 13.25 14.60 5.59
N PHE A 170 12.60 14.48 6.75
CA PHE A 170 11.90 15.61 7.36
C PHE A 170 12.82 16.72 7.87
N GLU A 171 14.03 16.39 8.33
CA GLU A 171 15.03 17.39 8.76
C GLU A 171 15.63 18.18 7.58
N THR A 172 15.75 17.54 6.41
CA THR A 172 16.46 18.08 5.23
C THR A 172 15.54 18.49 4.08
N ASP A 173 14.26 18.14 4.16
CA ASP A 173 13.25 18.21 3.07
C ASP A 173 13.67 17.47 1.78
N ASP A 174 14.48 16.41 1.93
CA ASP A 174 14.91 15.51 0.86
C ASP A 174 14.36 14.10 1.09
N PHE A 175 13.39 13.69 0.27
CA PHE A 175 12.69 12.42 0.40
C PHE A 175 13.10 11.37 -0.64
N ASP A 176 14.04 11.68 -1.53
CA ASP A 176 14.31 10.83 -2.70
C ASP A 176 14.76 9.43 -2.29
N ALA A 177 15.69 9.34 -1.35
CA ALA A 177 16.21 8.05 -0.87
C ALA A 177 15.16 7.25 -0.09
N VAL A 178 14.41 7.87 0.82
CA VAL A 178 13.45 7.14 1.65
C VAL A 178 12.24 6.65 0.85
N MET A 179 11.92 7.27 -0.28
CA MET A 179 10.79 6.90 -1.14
C MET A 179 11.13 5.87 -2.21
N GLU A 180 12.39 5.41 -2.28
CA GLU A 180 12.83 4.35 -3.19
C GLU A 180 11.94 3.08 -3.10
N PRO A 181 11.47 2.62 -1.92
CA PRO A 181 10.53 1.49 -1.84
C PRO A 181 9.20 1.71 -2.58
N VAL A 182 8.66 2.94 -2.56
CA VAL A 182 7.44 3.29 -3.30
C VAL A 182 7.72 3.23 -4.80
N GLY A 183 8.83 3.86 -5.23
CA GLY A 183 9.25 3.85 -6.63
C GLY A 183 9.51 2.44 -7.16
N THR A 184 10.16 1.59 -6.37
CA THR A 184 10.42 0.18 -6.69
C THR A 184 9.13 -0.61 -6.81
N ALA A 185 8.17 -0.45 -5.88
CA ALA A 185 6.87 -1.11 -5.98
C ALA A 185 6.11 -0.69 -7.26
N VAL A 186 6.03 0.60 -7.56
CA VAL A 186 5.38 1.08 -8.80
C VAL A 186 6.13 0.58 -10.04
N GLY A 187 7.47 0.61 -10.03
CA GLY A 187 8.31 0.08 -11.11
C GLY A 187 8.05 -1.40 -11.38
N ASN A 188 7.91 -2.20 -10.33
CA ASN A 188 7.59 -3.62 -10.39
C ASN A 188 6.17 -3.88 -10.91
N ALA A 189 5.19 -3.10 -10.47
CA ALA A 189 3.82 -3.16 -10.99
C ALA A 189 3.77 -2.93 -12.50
N LEU A 190 4.45 -1.87 -12.96
CA LEU A 190 4.57 -1.53 -14.37
C LEU A 190 5.28 -2.64 -15.17
N ALA A 191 6.36 -3.22 -14.63
CA ALA A 191 7.04 -4.35 -15.27
C ALA A 191 6.17 -5.62 -15.32
N ALA A 192 5.18 -5.73 -14.44
CA ALA A 192 4.24 -6.84 -14.39
C ALA A 192 3.00 -6.67 -15.30
N ALA A 193 2.90 -5.59 -16.09
CA ALA A 193 1.74 -5.27 -16.93
C ALA A 193 1.21 -6.49 -17.72
N ASP A 194 2.08 -7.16 -18.48
CA ASP A 194 1.69 -8.32 -19.30
C ASP A 194 1.25 -9.53 -18.46
N VAL A 195 1.87 -9.72 -17.29
CA VAL A 195 1.54 -10.81 -16.37
C VAL A 195 0.17 -10.56 -15.74
N LEU A 196 -0.07 -9.33 -15.32
CA LEU A 196 -1.31 -8.85 -14.73
C LEU A 196 -2.45 -8.87 -15.76
N GLU A 197 -2.21 -8.49 -17.01
CA GLU A 197 -3.22 -8.55 -18.07
C GLU A 197 -3.65 -10.00 -18.37
N ARG A 198 -2.73 -10.95 -18.40
CA ARG A 198 -3.08 -12.38 -18.53
C ARG A 198 -3.95 -12.85 -17.37
N LEU A 199 -3.61 -12.47 -16.13
CA LEU A 199 -4.40 -12.82 -14.95
C LEU A 199 -5.80 -12.20 -15.00
N ARG A 200 -5.90 -10.93 -15.40
CA ARG A 200 -7.17 -10.22 -15.62
C ARG A 200 -8.02 -10.88 -16.70
N GLY A 201 -7.41 -11.29 -17.82
CA GLY A 201 -8.08 -12.03 -18.89
C GLY A 201 -8.68 -13.35 -18.41
N LEU A 202 -7.93 -14.10 -17.58
CA LEU A 202 -8.44 -15.31 -16.94
C LEU A 202 -9.62 -15.03 -15.99
N ALA A 203 -9.54 -13.94 -15.23
CA ALA A 203 -10.62 -13.52 -14.35
C ALA A 203 -11.91 -13.20 -15.14
N ARG A 204 -11.78 -12.45 -16.23
CA ARG A 204 -12.91 -12.12 -17.12
C ARG A 204 -13.51 -13.34 -17.80
N ALA A 205 -12.70 -14.33 -18.18
CA ALA A 205 -13.18 -15.56 -18.78
C ALA A 205 -13.92 -16.47 -17.78
N ALA A 206 -13.73 -16.25 -16.47
CA ALA A 206 -14.34 -17.03 -15.40
C ALA A 206 -15.55 -16.34 -14.73
N ALA A 207 -15.84 -15.09 -15.10
CA ALA A 207 -16.95 -14.28 -14.61
C ALA A 207 -18.25 -14.60 -15.36
#